data_AF-A0A8I1IWM4-F1
#
_entry.id   AF-A0A8I1IWM4-F1
#
_cell.length_a   1.000
_cell.length_b   1.000
_cell.length_c   1.000
_cell.angle_alpha   90.00
_cell.angle_beta   90.00
_cell.angle_gamma   90.00
#
_symmetry.space_group_name_H-M   'P 1'
#
loop_
_entity.id
_entity.type
_entity.pdbx_description
1 polymer ?
#
loop_
_entity_poly.entity_id
_entity_poly.type
_entity_poly.pdbx_seq_one_letter_code
_entity_poly.pdbx_strand_id
1 'polypeptide(L)'
;MNWDQNDPYKEFRRQQAVIRQAFKNPVREWKRQQQALESVLNISMRKMMKQQREFKSLMESPFRDLQEQHLQLLRNMKPIADYLNQQQDIIQRSFGTVPKLLKKASKDFEQYKKLMVKLNFPPHHDMDYKDFKGIYEFYIANGEEEMEEKIYQLILNNYVDSKIKSYYENWKTIGWLKKRIAILDESITNYLEGRYHSAISTLLPQIEGIIIERGNVTGYVSQKELKRLGEEVLKDTGSFSLDDAVKLFYIDCVLDSFKHGQIIKSPLSRHAILHGADTKYGYKLNALRCILFFDYLILKLNGVNRNLDS
;
A
#
# COMPACT_ATOMS: atom_id res chain seq x y z
N MET A 1 6.85 -64.84 90.90
CA MET A 1 7.56 -66.14 90.81
C MET A 1 8.01 -66.32 89.35
N ASN A 2 9.19 -66.80 88.92
CA ASN A 2 10.60 -66.82 89.39
C ASN A 2 11.53 -67.10 88.15
N TRP A 3 12.86 -67.08 88.35
CA TRP A 3 14.05 -67.03 87.45
C TRP A 3 14.59 -68.33 86.74
N ASP A 4 15.71 -68.21 85.96
CA ASP A 4 16.51 -69.21 85.13
C ASP A 4 18.05 -68.84 84.89
N GLN A 5 19.02 -69.77 84.48
CA GLN A 5 20.49 -69.57 84.05
C GLN A 5 21.45 -70.81 83.56
N ASN A 6 22.40 -70.62 82.55
CA ASN A 6 23.80 -71.19 82.16
C ASN A 6 24.21 -72.27 81.01
N ASP A 7 24.92 -71.90 79.86
CA ASP A 7 25.55 -72.76 78.72
C ASP A 7 26.79 -72.14 77.91
N PRO A 8 27.92 -72.86 77.60
CA PRO A 8 29.15 -72.41 76.90
C PRO A 8 29.37 -72.63 75.35
N TYR A 9 28.56 -73.35 74.56
CA TYR A 9 28.71 -73.44 73.06
C TYR A 9 28.22 -72.19 72.31
N LYS A 10 28.36 -71.05 72.97
CA LYS A 10 27.72 -69.79 72.64
C LYS A 10 28.45 -69.07 71.52
N GLU A 11 29.76 -69.27 71.41
CA GLU A 11 30.64 -68.43 70.58
C GLU A 11 30.61 -68.77 69.08
N PHE A 12 30.57 -70.05 68.71
CA PHE A 12 30.43 -70.46 67.31
C PHE A 12 29.05 -70.08 66.74
N ARG A 13 27.99 -70.19 67.57
CA ARG A 13 26.64 -69.69 67.25
C ARG A 13 26.61 -68.18 67.04
N ARG A 14 27.52 -67.42 67.68
CA ARG A 14 27.67 -65.98 67.42
C ARG A 14 28.21 -65.69 66.02
N GLN A 15 29.24 -66.39 65.54
CA GLN A 15 29.86 -66.06 64.23
C GLN A 15 28.96 -66.32 63.02
N GLN A 16 28.27 -67.48 62.98
CA GLN A 16 27.28 -67.79 61.95
C GLN A 16 26.07 -66.83 61.99
N ALA A 17 25.66 -66.41 63.19
CA ALA A 17 24.60 -65.43 63.36
C ALA A 17 25.00 -64.05 62.81
N VAL A 18 26.25 -63.61 63.02
CA VAL A 18 26.77 -62.31 62.56
C VAL A 18 26.73 -62.20 61.03
N ILE A 19 27.15 -63.21 60.27
CA ILE A 19 27.11 -63.19 58.79
C ILE A 19 25.65 -63.17 58.29
N ARG A 20 24.77 -63.98 58.88
CA ARG A 20 23.32 -63.95 58.58
C ARG A 20 22.69 -62.61 58.95
N GLN A 21 23.21 -61.91 59.95
CA GLN A 21 22.69 -60.62 60.43
C GLN A 21 23.21 -59.45 59.58
N ALA A 22 24.46 -59.52 59.10
CA ALA A 22 25.06 -58.54 58.19
C ALA A 22 24.32 -58.44 56.85
N PHE A 23 23.83 -59.56 56.30
CA PHE A 23 23.01 -59.57 55.07
C PHE A 23 21.50 -59.31 55.30
N LYS A 24 21.01 -59.42 56.55
CA LYS A 24 19.59 -59.15 56.88
C LYS A 24 19.25 -57.66 56.88
N ASN A 25 20.20 -56.78 57.23
CA ASN A 25 19.95 -55.35 57.35
C ASN A 25 19.72 -54.66 56.00
N PRO A 26 20.60 -54.79 54.99
CA PRO A 26 20.44 -54.09 53.71
C PRO A 26 19.13 -54.46 52.97
N VAL A 27 18.72 -55.72 53.01
CA VAL A 27 17.48 -56.20 52.38
C VAL A 27 16.23 -55.72 53.12
N ARG A 28 16.28 -55.68 54.46
CA ARG A 28 15.19 -55.11 55.27
C ARG A 28 15.07 -53.61 55.07
N GLU A 29 16.19 -52.92 54.93
CA GLU A 29 16.26 -51.48 54.73
C GLU A 29 15.76 -51.10 53.33
N TRP A 30 16.12 -51.87 52.30
CA TRP A 30 15.54 -51.74 50.95
C TRP A 30 14.02 -51.98 50.92
N LYS A 31 13.53 -53.03 51.60
CA LYS A 31 12.07 -53.29 51.71
C LYS A 31 11.34 -52.18 52.47
N ARG A 32 11.94 -51.61 53.53
CA ARG A 32 11.37 -50.47 54.27
C ARG A 32 11.34 -49.21 53.42
N GLN A 33 12.39 -48.94 52.64
CA GLN A 33 12.42 -47.81 51.72
C GLN A 33 11.38 -47.94 50.60
N GLN A 34 11.18 -49.15 50.08
CA GLN A 34 10.14 -49.42 49.08
C GLN A 34 8.72 -49.23 49.65
N GLN A 35 8.45 -49.73 50.87
CA GLN A 35 7.17 -49.52 51.56
C GLN A 35 6.94 -48.05 51.95
N ALA A 36 7.99 -47.32 52.35
CA ALA A 36 7.91 -45.89 52.62
C ALA A 36 7.60 -45.10 51.35
N LEU A 37 8.22 -45.41 50.21
CA LEU A 37 7.93 -44.79 48.92
C LEU A 37 6.50 -45.10 48.45
N GLU A 38 6.03 -46.35 48.58
CA GLU A 38 4.65 -46.73 48.24
C GLU A 38 3.61 -46.01 49.12
N SER A 39 3.88 -45.83 50.42
CA SER A 39 2.96 -45.12 51.31
C SER A 39 2.89 -43.62 51.01
N VAL A 40 4.02 -42.97 50.71
CA VAL A 40 4.07 -41.54 50.34
C VAL A 40 3.41 -41.28 48.99
N LEU A 41 3.61 -42.17 48.00
CA LEU A 41 2.95 -42.10 46.69
C LEU A 41 1.43 -42.32 46.80
N ASN A 42 0.98 -43.26 47.62
CA ASN A 42 -0.45 -43.52 47.82
C ASN A 42 -1.18 -42.37 48.52
N ILE A 43 -0.56 -41.71 49.50
CA ILE A 43 -1.15 -40.55 50.19
C ILE A 43 -1.27 -39.36 49.22
N SER A 44 -0.24 -39.13 48.41
CA SER A 44 -0.20 -38.05 47.43
C SER A 44 -1.24 -38.26 46.31
N MET A 45 -1.36 -39.47 45.78
CA MET A 45 -2.38 -39.81 44.77
C MET A 45 -3.81 -39.70 45.30
N ARG A 46 -4.07 -40.10 46.56
CA ARG A 46 -5.40 -39.93 47.18
C ARG A 46 -5.77 -38.46 47.36
N LYS A 47 -4.81 -37.61 47.74
CA LYS A 47 -5.04 -36.16 47.88
C LYS A 47 -5.32 -35.50 46.52
N MET A 48 -4.59 -35.89 45.47
CA MET A 48 -4.81 -35.42 44.10
C MET A 48 -6.17 -35.85 43.54
N MET A 49 -6.57 -37.12 43.75
CA MET A 49 -7.88 -37.63 43.35
C MET A 49 -9.04 -36.93 44.07
N LYS A 50 -8.86 -36.55 45.35
CA LYS A 50 -9.84 -35.78 46.10
C LYS A 50 -9.97 -34.35 45.54
N GLN A 51 -8.85 -33.67 45.28
CA GLN A 51 -8.85 -32.34 44.65
C GLN A 51 -9.46 -32.35 43.25
N GLN A 52 -9.22 -33.41 42.45
CA GLN A 52 -9.80 -33.53 41.11
C GLN A 52 -11.31 -33.76 41.15
N ARG A 53 -11.83 -34.48 42.15
CA ARG A 53 -13.28 -34.65 42.36
C ARG A 53 -13.95 -33.36 42.83
N GLU A 54 -13.33 -32.65 43.77
CA GLU A 54 -13.81 -31.34 44.26
C GLU A 54 -13.80 -30.28 43.14
N PHE A 55 -12.73 -30.25 42.33
CA PHE A 55 -12.65 -29.40 41.14
C PHE A 55 -13.74 -29.74 40.11
N LYS A 56 -13.99 -31.03 39.87
CA LYS A 56 -15.03 -31.48 38.95
C LYS A 56 -16.44 -31.08 39.43
N SER A 57 -16.74 -31.24 40.72
CA SER A 57 -18.05 -30.83 41.27
C SER A 57 -18.24 -29.31 41.26
N LEU A 58 -17.17 -28.53 41.43
CA LEU A 58 -17.22 -27.07 41.36
C LEU A 58 -17.41 -26.54 39.92
N MET A 59 -17.00 -27.32 38.91
CA MET A 59 -17.07 -26.93 37.50
C MET A 59 -18.32 -27.44 36.76
N GLU A 60 -19.10 -28.37 37.34
CA GLU A 60 -20.27 -28.97 36.66
C GLU A 60 -21.45 -28.00 36.44
N SER A 61 -21.73 -27.07 37.36
CA SER A 61 -22.78 -26.04 37.17
C SER A 61 -22.34 -24.95 36.19
N PRO A 62 -21.16 -24.32 36.33
CA PRO A 62 -20.69 -23.31 35.37
C PRO A 62 -20.60 -23.83 33.94
N PHE A 63 -20.23 -25.10 33.73
CA PHE A 63 -20.21 -25.68 32.38
C PHE A 63 -21.60 -25.94 31.80
N ARG A 64 -22.58 -26.35 32.62
CA ARG A 64 -23.97 -26.49 32.16
C ARG A 64 -24.56 -25.14 31.80
N ASP A 65 -24.35 -24.13 32.64
CA ASP A 65 -24.84 -22.76 32.42
C ASP A 65 -24.18 -22.14 31.17
N LEU A 66 -22.87 -22.36 30.98
CA LEU A 66 -22.15 -21.92 29.78
C LEU A 66 -22.65 -22.64 28.51
N GLN A 67 -22.95 -23.94 28.60
CA GLN A 67 -23.46 -24.73 27.48
C GLN A 67 -24.89 -24.34 27.12
N GLU A 68 -25.75 -24.07 28.10
CA GLU A 68 -27.09 -23.53 27.88
C GLU A 68 -27.05 -22.11 27.31
N GLN A 69 -26.19 -21.24 27.82
CA GLN A 69 -25.96 -19.91 27.26
C GLN A 69 -25.47 -19.98 25.81
N HIS A 70 -24.56 -20.90 25.49
CA HIS A 70 -24.07 -21.12 24.13
C HIS A 70 -25.21 -21.60 23.22
N LEU A 71 -26.02 -22.58 23.67
CA LEU A 71 -27.18 -23.08 22.91
C LEU A 71 -28.25 -22.00 22.70
N GLN A 72 -28.46 -21.13 23.69
CA GLN A 72 -29.39 -20.01 23.61
C GLN A 72 -28.85 -18.91 22.68
N LEU A 73 -27.54 -18.64 22.71
CA LEU A 73 -26.87 -17.77 21.75
C LEU A 73 -27.03 -18.28 20.32
N LEU A 74 -26.83 -19.59 20.09
CA LEU A 74 -27.01 -20.22 18.78
C LEU A 74 -28.47 -20.17 18.30
N ARG A 75 -29.45 -20.37 19.20
CA ARG A 75 -30.87 -20.21 18.87
C ARG A 75 -31.25 -18.78 18.53
N ASN A 76 -30.69 -17.80 19.24
CA ASN A 76 -30.95 -16.38 18.99
C ASN A 76 -30.21 -15.87 17.74
N MET A 77 -29.06 -16.47 17.42
CA MET A 77 -28.28 -16.15 16.23
C MET A 77 -28.81 -16.84 14.97
N LYS A 78 -29.57 -17.93 15.08
CA LYS A 78 -30.10 -18.66 13.92
C LYS A 78 -31.02 -17.80 13.04
N PRO A 79 -32.03 -17.06 13.55
CA PRO A 79 -32.82 -16.14 12.75
C PRO A 79 -31.99 -15.02 12.12
N ILE A 80 -30.94 -14.55 12.79
CA ILE A 80 -30.02 -13.51 12.27
C ILE A 80 -29.15 -14.09 11.15
N ALA A 81 -28.65 -15.32 11.31
CA ALA A 81 -27.89 -16.03 10.29
C ALA A 81 -28.76 -16.39 9.09
N ASP A 82 -30.00 -16.82 9.32
CA ASP A 82 -30.98 -17.11 8.27
C ASP A 82 -31.38 -15.82 7.53
N TYR A 83 -31.56 -14.70 8.24
CA TYR A 83 -31.77 -13.38 7.63
C TYR A 83 -30.55 -12.91 6.83
N LEU A 84 -29.33 -13.03 7.36
CA LEU A 84 -28.09 -12.68 6.64
C LEU A 84 -27.85 -13.57 5.42
N ASN A 85 -28.20 -14.87 5.51
CA ASN A 85 -28.16 -15.81 4.38
C ASN A 85 -29.24 -15.48 3.34
N GLN A 86 -30.43 -15.08 3.76
CA GLN A 86 -31.51 -14.63 2.87
C GLN A 86 -31.18 -13.29 2.20
N GLN A 87 -30.40 -12.43 2.87
CA GLN A 87 -29.83 -11.19 2.33
C GLN A 87 -28.51 -11.41 1.57
N GLN A 88 -27.96 -12.63 1.57
CA GLN A 88 -26.68 -12.95 0.91
C GLN A 88 -26.79 -12.77 -0.60
N ASP A 89 -27.96 -12.99 -1.18
CA ASP A 89 -28.25 -12.69 -2.59
C ASP A 89 -28.23 -11.18 -2.87
N ILE A 90 -28.73 -10.35 -1.95
CA ILE A 90 -28.71 -8.88 -2.09
C ILE A 90 -27.30 -8.35 -1.90
N ILE A 91 -26.54 -8.89 -0.95
CA ILE A 91 -25.12 -8.54 -0.71
C ILE A 91 -24.23 -9.05 -1.84
N GLN A 92 -24.43 -10.25 -2.38
CA GLN A 92 -23.69 -10.73 -3.55
C GLN A 92 -24.05 -9.97 -4.83
N ARG A 93 -25.31 -9.57 -5.02
CA ARG A 93 -25.70 -8.70 -6.14
C ARG A 93 -25.15 -7.28 -6.01
N SER A 94 -25.04 -6.76 -4.77
CA SER A 94 -24.58 -5.39 -4.50
C SER A 94 -23.05 -5.26 -4.35
N PHE A 95 -22.37 -6.29 -3.85
CA PHE A 95 -20.93 -6.29 -3.57
C PHE A 95 -20.12 -7.34 -4.35
N GLY A 96 -20.72 -8.36 -4.96
CA GLY A 96 -20.01 -9.29 -5.86
C GLY A 96 -19.57 -8.62 -7.18
N THR A 97 -20.18 -7.49 -7.52
CA THR A 97 -19.79 -6.58 -8.60
C THR A 97 -18.61 -5.70 -8.20
N VAL A 98 -18.42 -5.35 -6.93
CA VAL A 98 -17.39 -4.39 -6.48
C VAL A 98 -15.96 -4.88 -6.73
N PRO A 99 -15.54 -6.11 -6.36
CA PRO A 99 -14.21 -6.62 -6.71
C PRO A 99 -13.97 -6.72 -8.22
N LYS A 100 -15.00 -7.07 -9.00
CA LYS A 100 -14.92 -7.10 -10.47
C LYS A 100 -14.80 -5.70 -11.06
N LEU A 101 -15.54 -4.73 -10.53
CA LEU A 101 -15.49 -3.32 -10.90
C LEU A 101 -14.15 -2.69 -10.50
N LEU A 102 -13.61 -3.02 -9.33
CA LEU A 102 -12.28 -2.57 -8.87
C LEU A 102 -11.16 -3.14 -9.73
N LYS A 103 -11.20 -4.45 -10.02
CA LYS A 103 -10.23 -5.09 -10.92
C LYS A 103 -10.31 -4.50 -12.33
N LYS A 104 -11.51 -4.22 -12.81
CA LYS A 104 -11.74 -3.58 -14.11
C LYS A 104 -11.24 -2.13 -14.11
N ALA A 105 -11.62 -1.32 -13.13
CA ALA A 105 -11.17 0.06 -12.99
C ALA A 105 -9.64 0.16 -12.88
N SER A 106 -9.00 -0.77 -12.15
CA SER A 106 -7.54 -0.88 -12.10
C SER A 106 -6.93 -1.21 -13.47
N LYS A 107 -7.51 -2.15 -14.22
CA LYS A 107 -7.06 -2.46 -15.59
C LYS A 107 -7.22 -1.25 -16.53
N ASP A 108 -8.37 -0.60 -16.49
CA ASP A 108 -8.70 0.56 -17.34
C ASP A 108 -7.76 1.74 -17.03
N PHE A 109 -7.48 1.98 -15.74
CA PHE A 109 -6.51 2.98 -15.29
C PHE A 109 -5.08 2.70 -15.79
N GLU A 110 -4.62 1.45 -15.71
CA GLU A 110 -3.30 1.06 -16.22
C GLU A 110 -3.20 1.18 -17.75
N GLN A 111 -4.28 0.85 -18.48
CA GLN A 111 -4.33 1.05 -19.93
C GLN A 111 -4.28 2.53 -20.31
N TYR A 112 -5.01 3.38 -19.58
CA TYR A 112 -4.95 4.82 -19.74
C TYR A 112 -3.52 5.35 -19.56
N LYS A 113 -2.83 4.99 -18.47
CA LYS A 113 -1.44 5.40 -18.25
C LYS A 113 -0.52 5.03 -19.42
N LYS A 114 -0.58 3.77 -19.87
CA LYS A 114 0.23 3.27 -20.99
C LYS A 114 -0.03 4.04 -22.27
N LEU A 115 -1.30 4.34 -22.56
CA LEU A 115 -1.66 5.11 -23.74
C LEU A 115 -1.09 6.53 -23.68
N MET A 116 -1.24 7.22 -22.55
CA MET A 116 -0.74 8.58 -22.38
C MET A 116 0.79 8.66 -22.50
N VAL A 117 1.52 7.69 -21.93
CA VAL A 117 2.97 7.55 -22.12
C VAL A 117 3.33 7.38 -23.59
N LYS A 118 2.63 6.49 -24.31
CA LYS A 118 2.89 6.25 -25.73
C LYS A 118 2.67 7.50 -26.59
N LEU A 119 1.66 8.31 -26.26
CA LEU A 119 1.31 9.55 -26.96
C LEU A 119 2.16 10.77 -26.53
N ASN A 120 3.17 10.56 -25.68
CA ASN A 120 3.95 11.63 -25.06
C ASN A 120 3.03 12.71 -24.46
N PHE A 121 2.02 12.30 -23.70
CA PHE A 121 1.03 13.19 -23.11
C PHE A 121 0.99 12.97 -21.59
N PRO A 122 0.99 14.04 -20.77
CA PRO A 122 0.92 13.87 -19.32
C PRO A 122 -0.47 13.37 -18.95
N PRO A 123 -0.61 12.21 -18.28
CA PRO A 123 -1.90 11.82 -17.73
C PRO A 123 -2.29 12.79 -16.61
N HIS A 124 -3.59 12.98 -16.43
CA HIS A 124 -4.14 13.95 -15.48
C HIS A 124 -5.41 13.41 -14.82
N HIS A 125 -5.62 13.75 -13.53
CA HIS A 125 -6.75 13.23 -12.76
C HIS A 125 -8.11 13.68 -13.28
N ASP A 126 -8.18 14.87 -13.88
CA ASP A 126 -9.39 15.45 -14.47
C ASP A 126 -9.74 14.91 -15.87
N MET A 127 -9.05 13.84 -16.32
CA MET A 127 -9.45 13.10 -17.50
C MET A 127 -10.63 12.19 -17.17
N ASP A 128 -11.73 12.33 -17.92
CA ASP A 128 -12.75 11.28 -17.89
C ASP A 128 -12.22 10.06 -18.66
N TYR A 129 -11.60 9.14 -17.92
CA TYR A 129 -11.07 7.90 -18.49
C TYR A 129 -12.16 6.88 -18.82
N LYS A 130 -13.45 7.16 -18.51
CA LYS A 130 -14.56 6.28 -18.90
C LYS A 130 -14.72 6.20 -20.41
N ASP A 131 -14.37 7.26 -21.13
CA ASP A 131 -14.36 7.30 -22.59
C ASP A 131 -13.12 6.61 -23.20
N PHE A 132 -12.07 6.37 -22.42
CA PHE A 132 -10.93 5.54 -22.85
C PHE A 132 -11.18 4.05 -22.80
N LYS A 133 -12.31 3.65 -22.21
CA LYS A 133 -12.80 2.27 -22.28
C LYS A 133 -13.03 1.90 -23.74
N GLY A 134 -12.24 0.94 -24.22
CA GLY A 134 -12.27 0.51 -25.61
C GLY A 134 -11.28 1.24 -26.51
N ILE A 135 -10.77 2.42 -26.15
CA ILE A 135 -9.76 3.13 -26.96
C ILE A 135 -8.45 2.38 -26.96
N TYR A 136 -7.95 1.93 -25.79
CA TYR A 136 -6.71 1.16 -25.75
C TYR A 136 -6.86 -0.19 -26.47
N GLU A 137 -7.98 -0.90 -26.23
CA GLU A 137 -8.24 -2.20 -26.85
C GLU A 137 -8.45 -2.07 -28.38
N PHE A 138 -9.06 -0.97 -28.84
CA PHE A 138 -9.26 -0.65 -30.26
C PHE A 138 -7.99 -0.10 -30.92
N TYR A 139 -7.17 0.66 -30.20
CA TYR A 139 -5.87 1.18 -30.62
C TYR A 139 -4.87 0.04 -30.87
N ILE A 140 -4.87 -0.99 -30.00
CA ILE A 140 -4.10 -2.22 -30.22
C ILE A 140 -4.61 -3.01 -31.43
N ALA A 141 -5.90 -2.94 -31.76
CA ALA A 141 -6.52 -3.73 -32.81
C ALA A 141 -6.48 -3.11 -34.23
N ASN A 142 -6.41 -1.78 -34.39
CA ASN A 142 -6.63 -1.11 -35.68
C ASN A 142 -5.44 -0.29 -36.24
N GLY A 143 -4.30 -0.24 -35.56
CA GLY A 143 -3.11 0.50 -36.02
C GLY A 143 -3.04 1.96 -35.53
N GLU A 144 -1.85 2.55 -35.62
CA GLU A 144 -1.44 3.71 -34.81
C GLU A 144 -1.94 5.08 -35.33
N GLU A 145 -1.78 5.41 -36.62
CA GLU A 145 -1.93 6.79 -37.11
C GLU A 145 -3.36 7.36 -37.07
N GLU A 146 -4.36 6.68 -37.65
CA GLU A 146 -5.74 7.20 -37.69
C GLU A 146 -6.37 7.29 -36.29
N MET A 147 -5.83 6.54 -35.33
CA MET A 147 -6.31 6.52 -33.96
C MET A 147 -5.72 7.63 -33.10
N GLU A 148 -4.51 8.09 -33.38
CA GLU A 148 -3.91 9.21 -32.65
C GLU A 148 -4.75 10.48 -32.77
N GLU A 149 -5.22 10.80 -33.97
CA GLU A 149 -6.05 11.99 -34.19
C GLU A 149 -7.37 11.94 -33.40
N LYS A 150 -8.06 10.79 -33.41
CA LYS A 150 -9.29 10.57 -32.63
C LYS A 150 -9.03 10.73 -31.13
N ILE A 151 -7.90 10.21 -30.64
CA ILE A 151 -7.53 10.34 -29.22
C ILE A 151 -7.21 11.80 -28.88
N TYR A 152 -6.50 12.52 -29.75
CA TYR A 152 -6.22 13.94 -29.53
C TYR A 152 -7.50 14.77 -29.51
N GLN A 153 -8.48 14.48 -30.36
CA GLN A 153 -9.79 15.15 -30.31
C GLN A 153 -10.52 14.86 -28.98
N LEU A 154 -10.48 13.63 -28.49
CA LEU A 154 -11.07 13.29 -27.19
C LEU A 154 -10.38 14.01 -26.03
N ILE A 155 -9.06 14.11 -26.06
CA ILE A 155 -8.29 14.91 -25.11
C ILE A 155 -8.74 16.38 -25.16
N LEU A 156 -8.80 16.98 -26.35
CA LEU A 156 -9.22 18.38 -26.51
C LEU A 156 -10.66 18.61 -26.06
N ASN A 157 -11.57 17.66 -26.30
CA ASN A 157 -12.96 17.73 -25.86
C ASN A 157 -13.11 17.59 -24.34
N ASN A 158 -12.23 16.84 -23.67
CA ASN A 158 -12.23 16.75 -22.21
C ASN A 158 -11.67 18.02 -21.54
N TYR A 159 -10.75 18.72 -22.21
CA TYR A 159 -10.07 19.92 -21.71
C TYR A 159 -10.47 21.18 -22.48
N VAL A 160 -11.77 21.44 -22.51
CA VAL A 160 -12.34 22.69 -23.04
C VAL A 160 -11.78 23.91 -22.31
N ASP A 161 -11.80 25.05 -22.98
CA ASP A 161 -11.22 26.30 -22.51
C ASP A 161 -11.75 26.76 -21.13
N SER A 162 -13.00 26.42 -20.78
CA SER A 162 -13.55 26.68 -19.44
C SER A 162 -12.85 25.89 -18.33
N LYS A 163 -12.44 24.65 -18.59
CA LYS A 163 -11.64 23.84 -17.64
C LYS A 163 -10.24 24.43 -17.49
N ILE A 164 -9.62 24.89 -18.58
CA ILE A 164 -8.31 25.56 -18.54
C ILE A 164 -8.36 26.85 -17.71
N LYS A 165 -9.41 27.66 -17.90
CA LYS A 165 -9.66 28.83 -17.05
C LYS A 165 -9.81 28.44 -15.58
N SER A 166 -10.51 27.35 -15.28
CA SER A 166 -10.67 26.88 -13.90
C SER A 166 -9.35 26.49 -13.22
N TYR A 167 -8.40 25.89 -13.95
CA TYR A 167 -7.06 25.63 -13.42
C TYR A 167 -6.35 26.93 -13.04
N TYR A 168 -6.37 27.92 -13.92
CA TYR A 168 -5.80 29.23 -13.63
C TYR A 168 -6.45 29.91 -12.41
N GLU A 169 -7.78 29.87 -12.30
CA GLU A 169 -8.50 30.37 -11.13
C GLU A 169 -8.03 29.67 -9.84
N ASN A 170 -7.87 28.34 -9.88
CA ASN A 170 -7.32 27.58 -8.76
C ASN A 170 -5.88 28.01 -8.44
N TRP A 171 -5.02 28.20 -9.44
CA TRP A 171 -3.63 28.62 -9.23
C TRP A 171 -3.52 29.98 -8.52
N LYS A 172 -4.43 30.92 -8.81
CA LYS A 172 -4.48 32.22 -8.13
C LYS A 172 -4.72 32.11 -6.62
N THR A 173 -5.34 31.03 -6.16
CA THR A 173 -5.60 30.81 -4.72
C THR A 173 -4.37 30.30 -3.96
N ILE A 174 -3.31 29.89 -4.66
CA ILE A 174 -2.15 29.24 -4.05
C ILE A 174 -1.10 30.30 -3.67
N GLY A 175 -0.87 30.47 -2.36
CA GLY A 175 -0.02 31.53 -1.82
C GLY A 175 1.41 31.56 -2.39
N TRP A 176 2.06 30.40 -2.55
CA TRP A 176 3.44 30.34 -3.06
C TRP A 176 3.56 30.57 -4.58
N LEU A 177 2.44 30.54 -5.32
CA LEU A 177 2.42 30.91 -6.74
C LEU A 177 2.25 32.42 -6.96
N LYS A 178 1.98 33.22 -5.92
CA LYS A 178 1.65 34.65 -6.03
C LYS A 178 2.61 35.44 -6.92
N LYS A 179 3.92 35.19 -6.81
CA LYS A 179 4.97 35.88 -7.61
C LYS A 179 4.99 35.48 -9.09
N ARG A 180 4.31 34.40 -9.46
CA ARG A 180 4.24 33.85 -10.84
C ARG A 180 2.93 34.17 -11.53
N ILE A 181 1.90 34.64 -10.81
CA ILE A 181 0.53 34.79 -11.34
C ILE A 181 0.47 35.64 -12.62
N ALA A 182 1.22 36.74 -12.72
CA ALA A 182 1.25 37.56 -13.93
C ALA A 182 1.78 36.77 -15.15
N ILE A 183 2.82 35.97 -14.97
CA ILE A 183 3.40 35.12 -16.03
C ILE A 183 2.42 33.99 -16.41
N LEU A 184 1.74 33.41 -15.42
CA LEU A 184 0.74 32.37 -15.65
C LEU A 184 -0.49 32.93 -16.38
N ASP A 185 -0.91 34.15 -16.05
CA ASP A 185 -2.00 34.85 -16.73
C ASP A 185 -1.69 35.07 -18.21
N GLU A 186 -0.48 35.55 -18.53
CA GLU A 186 -0.01 35.70 -19.91
C GLU A 186 -0.02 34.35 -20.65
N SER A 187 0.50 33.30 -20.02
CA SER A 187 0.51 31.95 -20.62
C SER A 187 -0.89 31.44 -20.93
N ILE A 188 -1.83 31.58 -20.01
CA ILE A 188 -3.20 31.07 -20.17
C ILE A 188 -3.97 31.92 -21.17
N THR A 189 -3.83 33.25 -21.12
CA THR A 189 -4.40 34.15 -22.13
C THR A 189 -3.89 33.81 -23.52
N ASN A 190 -2.58 33.57 -23.67
CA ASN A 190 -1.98 33.13 -24.93
C ASN A 190 -2.57 31.81 -25.43
N TYR A 191 -2.80 30.82 -24.55
CA TYR A 191 -3.45 29.57 -24.94
C TYR A 191 -4.88 29.80 -25.46
N LEU A 192 -5.67 30.59 -24.72
CA LEU A 192 -7.06 30.86 -25.04
C LEU A 192 -7.22 31.65 -26.34
N GLU A 193 -6.26 32.52 -26.66
CA GLU A 193 -6.24 33.32 -27.88
C GLU A 193 -5.52 32.65 -29.05
N GLY A 194 -5.12 31.38 -28.91
CA GLY A 194 -4.48 30.62 -29.98
C GLY A 194 -2.99 30.94 -30.22
N ARG A 195 -2.37 31.77 -29.38
CA ARG A 195 -0.93 32.10 -29.42
C ARG A 195 -0.08 31.01 -28.75
N TYR A 196 -0.11 29.80 -29.32
CA TYR A 196 0.46 28.61 -28.68
C TYR A 196 1.99 28.66 -28.50
N HIS A 197 2.75 29.24 -29.43
CA HIS A 197 4.20 29.43 -29.25
C HIS A 197 4.51 30.23 -27.99
N SER A 198 3.80 31.35 -27.80
CA SER A 198 3.94 32.21 -26.62
C SER A 198 3.46 31.51 -25.36
N ALA A 199 2.33 30.80 -25.38
CA ALA A 199 1.86 30.03 -24.23
C ALA A 199 2.91 29.02 -23.75
N ILE A 200 3.48 28.23 -24.67
CA ILE A 200 4.46 27.19 -24.35
C ILE A 200 5.77 27.80 -23.84
N SER A 201 6.31 28.79 -24.55
CA SER A 201 7.58 29.44 -24.18
C SER A 201 7.50 30.23 -22.88
N THR A 202 6.32 30.77 -22.53
CA THR A 202 6.06 31.40 -21.23
C THR A 202 5.96 30.36 -20.10
N LEU A 203 5.29 29.21 -20.32
CA LEU A 203 5.02 28.23 -19.27
C LEU A 203 6.18 27.26 -18.97
N LEU A 204 6.94 26.85 -19.99
CA LEU A 204 8.04 25.89 -19.83
C LEU A 204 9.08 26.31 -18.77
N PRO A 205 9.57 27.56 -18.73
CA PRO A 205 10.47 28.00 -17.66
C PRO A 205 9.82 27.99 -16.27
N GLN A 206 8.49 28.17 -16.19
CA GLN A 206 7.78 28.14 -14.91
C GLN A 206 7.69 26.72 -14.36
N ILE A 207 7.56 25.69 -15.21
CA ILE A 207 7.61 24.28 -14.81
C ILE A 207 8.93 23.97 -14.10
N GLU A 208 10.08 24.33 -14.69
CA GLU A 208 11.38 24.16 -14.03
C GLU A 208 11.47 24.99 -12.75
N GLY A 209 11.02 26.24 -12.83
CA GLY A 209 11.07 27.19 -11.73
C GLY A 209 10.35 26.70 -10.48
N ILE A 210 9.17 26.09 -10.61
CA ILE A 210 8.43 25.56 -9.46
C ILE A 210 9.09 24.30 -8.89
N ILE A 211 9.69 23.45 -9.72
CA ILE A 211 10.41 22.24 -9.24
C ILE A 211 11.64 22.66 -8.42
N ILE A 212 12.44 23.59 -8.95
CA ILE A 212 13.67 24.07 -8.29
C ILE A 212 13.35 24.81 -6.99
N GLU A 213 12.39 25.74 -7.04
CA GLU A 213 12.00 26.53 -5.88
C GLU A 213 11.48 25.65 -4.75
N ARG A 214 10.66 24.66 -5.07
CA ARG A 214 10.09 23.75 -4.08
C ARG A 214 11.07 22.68 -3.61
N GLY A 215 12.12 22.41 -4.39
CA GLY A 215 13.29 21.63 -3.98
C GLY A 215 14.26 22.39 -3.07
N ASN A 216 14.01 23.68 -2.77
CA ASN A 216 14.90 24.56 -1.99
C ASN A 216 16.34 24.62 -2.53
N VAL A 217 16.52 24.47 -3.85
CA VAL A 217 17.84 24.54 -4.49
C VAL A 217 18.12 25.97 -4.94
N THR A 218 19.30 26.47 -4.59
CA THR A 218 19.78 27.82 -4.96
C THR A 218 21.04 27.74 -5.82
N GLY A 219 21.25 28.75 -6.68
CA GLY A 219 22.42 28.83 -7.54
C GLY A 219 22.22 28.07 -8.86
N TYR A 220 23.33 27.65 -9.48
CA TYR A 220 23.29 26.94 -10.76
C TYR A 220 22.71 25.52 -10.59
N VAL A 221 21.67 25.21 -11.36
CA VAL A 221 21.04 23.88 -11.37
C VAL A 221 21.41 23.15 -12.66
N SER A 222 22.13 22.04 -12.52
CA SER A 222 22.46 21.17 -13.66
C SER A 222 21.22 20.39 -14.13
N GLN A 223 21.21 19.92 -15.39
CA GLN A 223 20.14 19.04 -15.89
C GLN A 223 20.02 17.76 -15.05
N LYS A 224 21.13 17.21 -14.55
CA LYS A 224 21.13 16.05 -13.67
C LYS A 224 20.39 16.34 -12.36
N GLU A 225 20.61 17.52 -11.79
CA GLU A 225 19.95 17.93 -10.56
C GLU A 225 18.47 18.22 -10.77
N LEU A 226 18.11 18.91 -11.86
CA LEU A 226 16.71 19.13 -12.23
C LEU A 226 15.96 17.81 -12.45
N LYS A 227 16.61 16.81 -13.06
CA LYS A 227 16.07 15.46 -13.22
C LYS A 227 15.83 14.79 -11.86
N ARG A 228 16.82 14.83 -10.96
CA ARG A 228 16.69 14.30 -9.58
C ARG A 228 15.51 14.93 -8.85
N LEU A 229 15.39 16.26 -8.86
CA LEU A 229 14.30 16.97 -8.21
C LEU A 229 12.93 16.57 -8.78
N GLY A 230 12.80 16.47 -10.11
CA GLY A 230 11.54 16.04 -10.72
C GLY A 230 11.18 14.60 -10.39
N GLU A 231 12.17 13.70 -10.33
CA GLU A 231 11.97 12.31 -9.89
C GLU A 231 11.50 12.23 -8.42
N GLU A 232 11.96 13.13 -7.56
CA GLU A 232 11.53 13.23 -6.16
C GLU A 232 10.09 13.73 -6.04
N VAL A 233 9.73 14.78 -6.80
CA VAL A 233 8.36 15.31 -6.85
C VAL A 233 7.36 14.26 -7.38
N LEU A 234 7.80 13.46 -8.35
CA LEU A 234 7.02 12.43 -9.03
C LEU A 234 7.35 11.02 -8.51
N LYS A 235 7.67 10.90 -7.22
CA LYS A 235 7.85 9.60 -6.58
C LYS A 235 6.49 8.93 -6.40
N ASP A 236 6.40 7.67 -6.85
CA ASP A 236 5.18 6.87 -6.83
C ASP A 236 4.62 6.73 -5.40
N THR A 237 3.33 7.08 -5.25
CA THR A 237 2.59 7.01 -4.00
C THR A 237 1.59 5.85 -3.93
N GLY A 238 1.54 4.94 -4.92
CA GLY A 238 0.76 3.70 -4.84
C GLY A 238 -0.06 3.36 -6.09
N SER A 239 -0.88 2.31 -5.97
CA SER A 239 -1.50 1.58 -7.10
C SER A 239 -2.51 2.36 -7.96
N PHE A 240 -2.95 3.54 -7.54
CA PHE A 240 -3.80 4.45 -8.33
C PHE A 240 -3.13 5.82 -8.55
N SER A 241 -1.80 5.83 -8.58
CA SER A 241 -1.01 7.01 -8.92
C SER A 241 -0.77 7.12 -10.43
N LEU A 242 -0.69 8.37 -10.91
CA LEU A 242 -0.24 8.73 -12.25
C LEU A 242 1.26 9.10 -12.27
N ASP A 243 1.92 9.12 -11.12
CA ASP A 243 3.27 9.66 -10.95
C ASP A 243 4.31 8.99 -11.84
N ASP A 244 4.24 7.67 -12.00
CA ASP A 244 5.13 6.90 -12.86
C ASP A 244 5.04 7.35 -14.32
N ALA A 245 3.81 7.49 -14.83
CA ALA A 245 3.54 7.90 -16.19
C ALA A 245 3.84 9.39 -16.42
N VAL A 246 3.51 10.28 -15.47
CA VAL A 246 3.90 11.70 -15.53
C VAL A 246 5.41 11.86 -15.47
N LYS A 247 6.11 11.06 -14.67
CA LYS A 247 7.57 11.04 -14.61
C LYS A 247 8.17 10.63 -15.95
N LEU A 248 7.66 9.57 -16.59
CA LEU A 248 8.11 9.20 -17.93
C LEU A 248 7.89 10.33 -18.93
N PHE A 249 6.72 10.97 -18.91
CA PHE A 249 6.49 12.17 -19.73
C PHE A 249 7.51 13.28 -19.44
N TYR A 250 7.80 13.57 -18.18
CA TYR A 250 8.77 14.60 -17.84
C TYR A 250 10.19 14.26 -18.33
N ILE A 251 10.67 13.05 -18.06
CA ILE A 251 12.04 12.65 -18.37
C ILE A 251 12.23 12.44 -19.87
N ASP A 252 11.32 11.74 -20.53
CA ASP A 252 11.50 11.25 -21.90
C ASP A 252 10.93 12.20 -22.96
N CYS A 253 10.01 13.10 -22.58
CA CYS A 253 9.45 14.11 -23.48
C CYS A 253 9.99 15.51 -23.15
N VAL A 254 9.77 16.02 -21.93
CA VAL A 254 10.12 17.41 -21.59
C VAL A 254 11.64 17.62 -21.48
N LEU A 255 12.34 16.70 -20.80
CA LEU A 255 13.79 16.75 -20.60
C LEU A 255 14.59 16.08 -21.73
N ASP A 256 13.93 15.68 -22.81
CA ASP A 256 14.58 15.04 -23.95
C ASP A 256 15.71 15.90 -24.52
N SER A 257 16.79 15.24 -24.91
CA SER A 257 17.95 15.86 -25.52
C SER A 257 17.77 15.96 -27.04
N PHE A 258 18.40 16.96 -27.66
CA PHE A 258 18.36 17.09 -29.11
C PHE A 258 19.75 17.38 -29.68
N LYS A 259 19.89 17.24 -31.00
CA LYS A 259 21.05 17.69 -31.77
C LYS A 259 20.58 18.53 -32.95
N HIS A 260 21.22 19.67 -33.19
CA HIS A 260 20.89 20.51 -34.35
C HIS A 260 21.03 19.72 -35.65
N GLY A 261 20.07 19.92 -36.56
CA GLY A 261 20.02 19.24 -37.85
C GLY A 261 19.50 17.79 -37.80
N GLN A 262 19.16 17.25 -36.62
CA GLN A 262 18.52 15.94 -36.50
C GLN A 262 17.01 16.08 -36.31
N ILE A 263 16.29 14.98 -36.60
CA ILE A 263 14.85 14.89 -36.34
C ILE A 263 14.63 14.97 -34.82
N ILE A 264 13.85 15.96 -34.39
CA ILE A 264 13.39 16.10 -33.01
C ILE A 264 12.17 15.20 -32.85
N LYS A 265 12.27 14.22 -31.96
CA LYS A 265 11.22 13.20 -31.75
C LYS A 265 10.21 13.64 -30.69
N SER A 266 10.70 14.26 -29.62
CA SER A 266 9.82 14.76 -28.56
C SER A 266 9.00 15.95 -29.06
N PRO A 267 7.67 15.96 -28.86
CA PRO A 267 6.84 17.10 -29.22
C PRO A 267 7.08 18.31 -28.30
N LEU A 268 7.70 18.13 -27.14
CA LEU A 268 7.84 19.16 -26.11
C LEU A 268 9.23 19.18 -25.46
N SER A 269 10.29 18.88 -26.23
CA SER A 269 11.66 19.01 -25.72
C SER A 269 11.95 20.47 -25.37
N ARG A 270 12.13 20.75 -24.08
CA ARG A 270 12.42 22.11 -23.60
C ARG A 270 13.70 22.67 -24.23
N HIS A 271 14.73 21.83 -24.39
CA HIS A 271 16.00 22.27 -24.94
C HIS A 271 15.84 22.59 -26.42
N ALA A 272 15.15 21.73 -27.19
CA ALA A 272 14.94 21.96 -28.61
C ALA A 272 14.16 23.25 -28.85
N ILE A 273 13.12 23.50 -28.04
CA ILE A 273 12.29 24.72 -28.12
C ILE A 273 13.10 25.96 -27.71
N LEU A 274 13.72 25.96 -26.52
CA LEU A 274 14.38 27.14 -25.97
C LEU A 274 15.68 27.51 -26.71
N HIS A 275 16.33 26.55 -27.36
CA HIS A 275 17.48 26.80 -28.24
C HIS A 275 17.09 27.00 -29.71
N GLY A 276 15.79 27.09 -30.03
CA GLY A 276 15.28 27.41 -31.36
C GLY A 276 15.49 26.32 -32.42
N ALA A 277 15.80 25.09 -32.00
CA ALA A 277 15.92 23.95 -32.90
C ALA A 277 14.55 23.41 -33.32
N ASP A 278 13.58 23.38 -32.39
CA ASP A 278 12.17 23.15 -32.71
C ASP A 278 11.46 24.50 -32.91
N THR A 279 10.88 24.69 -34.09
CA THR A 279 10.09 25.87 -34.44
C THR A 279 8.61 25.54 -34.70
N LYS A 280 8.25 24.25 -34.72
CA LYS A 280 6.91 23.76 -35.05
C LYS A 280 6.10 23.33 -33.81
N TYR A 281 6.63 23.56 -32.61
CA TYR A 281 6.01 23.20 -31.34
C TYR A 281 4.69 23.93 -31.02
N GLY A 282 4.40 25.07 -31.67
CA GLY A 282 3.28 25.95 -31.30
C GLY A 282 1.92 25.53 -31.85
N TYR A 283 1.31 24.50 -31.25
CA TYR A 283 -0.05 24.07 -31.56
C TYR A 283 -0.85 23.74 -30.27
N LYS A 284 -2.19 23.77 -30.37
CA LYS A 284 -3.11 23.70 -29.22
C LYS A 284 -2.83 22.52 -28.30
N LEU A 285 -2.70 21.32 -28.88
CA LEU A 285 -2.46 20.10 -28.12
C LEU A 285 -1.13 20.14 -27.36
N ASN A 286 -0.09 20.78 -27.90
CA ASN A 286 1.19 20.90 -27.20
C ASN A 286 1.16 21.90 -26.06
N ALA A 287 0.47 23.03 -26.26
CA ALA A 287 0.24 23.99 -25.19
C ALA A 287 -0.60 23.36 -24.06
N LEU A 288 -1.58 22.52 -24.42
CA LEU A 288 -2.34 21.74 -23.45
C LEU A 288 -1.45 20.75 -22.67
N ARG A 289 -0.49 20.08 -23.31
CA ARG A 289 0.51 19.24 -22.60
C ARG A 289 1.22 20.04 -21.51
N CYS A 290 1.71 21.24 -21.83
CA CYS A 290 2.37 22.10 -20.84
C CYS A 290 1.44 22.45 -19.67
N ILE A 291 0.21 22.86 -19.96
CA ILE A 291 -0.77 23.29 -18.95
C ILE A 291 -1.11 22.14 -17.99
N LEU A 292 -1.41 20.96 -18.53
CA LEU A 292 -1.77 19.80 -17.71
C LEU A 292 -0.59 19.29 -16.89
N PHE A 293 0.62 19.32 -17.45
CA PHE A 293 1.80 18.95 -16.67
C PHE A 293 2.06 19.94 -15.52
N PHE A 294 1.92 21.24 -15.79
CA PHE A 294 2.07 22.27 -14.76
C PHE A 294 1.01 22.14 -13.65
N ASP A 295 -0.26 21.91 -14.00
CA ASP A 295 -1.34 21.68 -13.03
C ASP A 295 -1.04 20.45 -12.15
N TYR A 296 -0.65 19.33 -12.77
CA TYR A 296 -0.29 18.12 -12.04
C TYR A 296 0.83 18.36 -11.02
N LEU A 297 1.89 19.06 -11.44
CA LEU A 297 3.00 19.40 -10.54
C LEU A 297 2.54 20.29 -9.39
N ILE A 298 1.67 21.27 -9.63
CA ILE A 298 1.10 22.10 -8.57
C ILE A 298 0.36 21.25 -7.54
N LEU A 299 -0.48 20.32 -7.98
CA LEU A 299 -1.22 19.42 -7.09
C LEU A 299 -0.26 18.59 -6.22
N LYS A 300 0.80 18.01 -6.82
CA LYS A 300 1.83 17.27 -6.10
C LYS A 300 2.56 18.14 -5.09
N LEU A 301 3.04 19.31 -5.51
CA LEU A 301 3.83 20.21 -4.68
C LEU A 301 3.02 20.84 -3.54
N ASN A 302 1.71 21.04 -3.73
CA ASN A 302 0.79 21.43 -2.66
C ASN A 302 0.54 20.30 -1.66
N GLY A 303 0.40 19.06 -2.13
CA GLY A 303 0.25 17.89 -1.27
C GLY A 303 1.47 17.64 -0.38
N VAL A 304 2.68 17.85 -0.91
CA VAL A 304 3.95 17.67 -0.18
C VAL A 304 4.10 18.64 1.00
N ASN A 305 3.57 19.87 0.91
CA ASN A 305 3.64 20.84 2.02
C ASN A 305 2.76 20.48 3.22
N ARG A 306 1.62 19.80 3.03
CA ARG A 306 0.75 19.44 4.16
C ARG A 306 1.38 18.44 5.13
N ASN A 307 2.43 17.73 4.70
CA ASN A 307 3.16 16.75 5.52
C ASN A 307 4.43 17.30 6.17
N LEU A 308 4.81 18.55 5.88
CA LEU A 308 5.96 19.22 6.50
C LEU A 308 5.53 20.19 7.63
N ASP A 309 4.22 20.48 7.69
CA ASP A 309 3.58 21.32 8.72
C ASP A 309 2.84 20.49 9.80
N SER A 310 3.04 19.16 9.83
CA SER A 310 2.47 18.21 10.81
C SER A 310 3.55 17.48 11.60
#